data_AF-A0A352D2K2-F1
#
_entry.id   AF-A0A352D2K2-F1
#
_cell.length_a   1.000
_cell.length_b   1.000
_cell.length_c   1.000
_cell.angle_alpha   90.00
_cell.angle_beta   90.00
_cell.angle_gamma   90.00
#
_symmetry.space_group_name_H-M   'P 1'
#
loop_
_entity.id
_entity.type
_entity.pdbx_description
1 polymer ?
#
loop_
_entity_poly.entity_id
_entity_poly.type
_entity_poly.pdbx_seq_one_letter_code
_entity_poly.pdbx_strand_id
1 'polypeptide(L)'
;MIENGYEKKETPFFSMDIQDSRYQIYFNSDKVEKYEPYGVISTILEDDKLIEEEIPVEEWVIRLLRHFGSTEDIKQGDISYSVDEDKKLRFFGEFGTLTLDKDSNLLYESEST
;
A
#
# COMPACT_ATOMS: atom_id res chain seq x y z
N MET A 1 -2.96 28.51 -25.89
CA MET A 1 -2.31 28.53 -24.56
C MET A 1 -2.50 27.13 -24.00
N ILE A 2 -1.40 26.44 -23.72
CA ILE A 2 -1.40 25.06 -23.25
C ILE A 2 -1.70 25.14 -21.76
N GLU A 3 -2.92 24.80 -21.36
CA GLU A 3 -3.20 24.49 -19.96
C GLU A 3 -2.33 23.29 -19.59
N ASN A 4 -1.44 23.50 -18.62
CA ASN A 4 -0.52 22.49 -18.14
C ASN A 4 -1.28 21.19 -17.86
N GLY A 5 -0.94 20.14 -18.59
CA GLY A 5 -1.45 18.79 -18.41
C GLY A 5 -1.00 18.25 -17.05
N TYR A 6 -1.72 18.61 -16.00
CA TYR A 6 -1.72 17.85 -14.77
C TYR A 6 -2.66 16.68 -15.02
N GLU A 7 -2.08 15.55 -15.45
CA GLU A 7 -2.76 14.27 -15.28
C GLU A 7 -3.21 14.20 -13.83
N LYS A 8 -4.52 14.03 -13.65
CA LYS A 8 -5.15 13.97 -12.34
C LYS A 8 -4.67 12.66 -11.70
N LYS A 9 -3.55 12.70 -10.97
CA LYS A 9 -3.06 11.55 -10.19
C LYS A 9 -4.26 11.04 -9.39
N GLU A 10 -4.57 9.75 -9.53
CA GLU A 10 -5.65 9.11 -8.79
C GLU A 10 -5.46 9.37 -7.30
N THR A 11 -6.53 9.61 -6.55
CA THR A 11 -6.41 9.74 -5.09
C THR A 11 -6.04 8.38 -4.52
N PRO A 12 -4.98 8.26 -3.70
CA PRO A 12 -4.63 6.98 -3.07
C PRO A 12 -5.79 6.50 -2.21
N PHE A 13 -6.01 5.18 -2.22
CA PHE A 13 -6.95 4.52 -1.32
C PHE A 13 -6.48 4.61 0.14
N PHE A 14 -5.18 4.41 0.36
CA PHE A 14 -4.54 4.50 1.65
C PHE A 14 -3.23 5.25 1.50
N SER A 15 -2.88 6.08 2.47
CA SER A 15 -1.60 6.79 2.51
C SER A 15 -1.11 6.91 3.94
N MET A 16 0.15 6.61 4.17
CA MET A 16 0.82 6.89 5.43
C MET A 16 2.25 7.35 5.21
N ASP A 17 2.70 8.27 6.05
CA ASP A 17 4.08 8.75 6.06
C ASP A 17 4.82 8.05 7.22
N ILE A 18 5.95 7.44 6.90
CA ILE A 18 6.82 6.78 7.85
C ILE A 18 8.25 7.27 7.61
N GLN A 19 8.78 8.04 8.55
CA GLN A 19 10.10 8.69 8.41
C GLN A 19 10.18 9.48 7.10
N ASP A 20 11.18 9.20 6.26
CA ASP A 20 11.42 9.86 4.98
C ASP A 20 10.76 9.12 3.81
N SER A 21 9.73 8.31 4.09
CA SER A 21 9.03 7.50 3.09
C SER A 21 7.52 7.63 3.20
N ARG A 22 6.85 7.76 2.06
CA ARG A 22 5.40 7.73 1.94
C ARG A 22 4.95 6.42 1.32
N TYR A 23 4.12 5.69 2.04
CA TYR A 23 3.56 4.42 1.64
C TYR A 23 2.12 4.64 1.19
N GLN A 24 1.82 4.34 -0.08
CA GLN A 24 0.51 4.53 -0.67
C GLN A 24 0.00 3.27 -1.34
N ILE A 25 -1.31 3.10 -1.35
CA ILE A 25 -2.00 2.07 -2.12
C ILE A 25 -3.00 2.74 -3.04
N TYR A 26 -3.03 2.28 -4.28
CA TYR A 26 -3.95 2.69 -5.32
C TYR A 26 -4.71 1.48 -5.84
N PHE A 27 -5.87 1.71 -6.46
CA PHE A 27 -6.60 0.69 -7.20
C PHE A 27 -6.50 1.02 -8.68
N ASN A 28 -6.14 0.04 -9.51
CA ASN A 28 -6.08 0.25 -10.95
C ASN A 28 -7.50 0.44 -11.52
N SER A 29 -7.85 1.68 -11.89
CA SER A 29 -9.17 2.02 -12.45
C SER A 29 -9.45 1.42 -13.83
N ASP A 30 -8.39 1.07 -14.57
CA ASP A 30 -8.50 0.59 -15.95
C ASP A 30 -8.88 -0.90 -16.03
N LYS A 31 -8.78 -1.62 -14.90
CA LYS A 31 -9.22 -3.02 -14.78
C LYS A 31 -10.63 -3.08 -14.18
N VAL A 32 -11.61 -2.73 -15.03
CA VAL A 32 -13.05 -2.61 -14.73
C VAL A 32 -13.66 -3.83 -13.99
N GLU A 33 -13.04 -5.01 -14.06
CA GLU A 33 -13.57 -6.25 -13.45
C GLU A 33 -12.86 -6.71 -12.17
N LYS A 34 -11.67 -6.16 -11.84
CA LYS A 34 -10.96 -6.48 -10.61
C LYS A 34 -10.27 -5.23 -10.11
N TYR A 35 -10.74 -4.70 -8.99
CA TYR A 35 -10.04 -3.69 -8.19
C TYR A 35 -8.72 -4.29 -7.69
N GLU A 36 -7.73 -4.40 -8.57
CA GLU A 36 -6.40 -4.90 -8.23
C GLU A 36 -5.61 -3.75 -7.59
N PRO A 37 -5.29 -3.85 -6.28
CA PRO A 37 -4.49 -2.86 -5.62
C PRO A 37 -3.03 -2.97 -6.05
N TYR A 38 -2.32 -1.85 -6.02
CA TYR A 38 -0.87 -1.79 -6.14
C TYR A 38 -0.29 -0.80 -5.15
N GLY A 39 0.96 -1.02 -4.76
CA GLY A 39 1.67 -0.17 -3.83
C GLY A 39 2.55 0.85 -4.56
N VAL A 40 2.67 2.03 -3.96
CA VAL A 40 3.71 3.00 -4.30
C VAL A 40 4.44 3.38 -3.02
N ILE A 41 5.77 3.32 -3.04
CA ILE A 41 6.61 3.85 -1.98
C ILE A 41 7.35 5.06 -2.55
N SER A 42 7.16 6.22 -1.93
CA SER A 42 7.85 7.45 -2.32
C SER A 42 8.91 7.80 -1.29
N THR A 43 10.17 7.90 -1.69
CA THR A 43 11.23 8.43 -0.82
C THR A 43 11.24 9.95 -0.92
N ILE A 44 11.16 10.64 0.23
CA ILE A 44 11.20 12.10 0.36
C ILE A 44 12.67 12.52 0.49
N LEU A 45 13.18 13.26 -0.49
CA LEU A 45 14.54 13.80 -0.47
C LEU A 45 14.55 15.27 0.02
N GLU A 46 15.73 15.75 0.44
CA GLU A 46 15.92 17.10 1.02
C GLU A 46 15.43 18.27 0.14
N ASP A 47 15.32 18.08 -1.18
CA ASP A 47 14.85 19.08 -2.16
C ASP A 47 13.35 18.97 -2.50
N ASP A 48 12.53 18.34 -1.66
CA ASP A 48 11.12 17.97 -1.97
C ASP A 48 10.97 17.10 -3.23
N LYS A 49 12.06 16.49 -3.69
CA LYS A 49 12.03 15.50 -4.77
C LYS A 49 11.50 14.19 -4.22
N LEU A 50 10.50 13.63 -4.91
CA LEU A 50 9.95 12.31 -4.63
C LEU A 50 10.51 11.32 -5.65
N ILE A 51 11.13 10.25 -5.14
CA ILE A 51 11.40 9.06 -5.95
C ILE A 51 10.26 8.08 -5.68
N GLU A 52 9.39 7.89 -6.66
CA GLU A 52 8.26 6.96 -6.59
C GLU A 52 8.68 5.59 -7.15
N GLU A 53 8.44 4.53 -6.39
CA GLU A 53 8.60 3.14 -6.81
C GLU A 53 7.24 2.45 -6.79
N GLU A 54 6.72 2.06 -7.95
CA GLU A 54 5.53 1.22 -8.08
C GLU A 54 5.91 -0.25 -7.86
N ILE A 55 5.19 -0.92 -6.97
CA ILE A 55 5.46 -2.30 -6.56
C ILE A 55 4.15 -3.11 -6.43
N PRO A 56 4.22 -4.44 -6.54
CA PRO A 56 3.10 -5.31 -6.16
C PRO A 56 2.63 -5.01 -4.75
N VAL A 57 1.33 -5.14 -4.51
CA VAL A 57 0.74 -4.82 -3.19
C VAL A 57 1.30 -5.72 -2.08
N GLU A 58 1.69 -6.95 -2.42
CA GLU A 58 2.30 -7.90 -1.50
C GLU A 58 3.70 -7.43 -1.08
N GLU A 59 4.50 -6.94 -2.03
CA GLU A 59 5.81 -6.35 -1.73
C GLU A 59 5.68 -5.12 -0.83
N TRP A 60 4.64 -4.32 -1.05
CA TRP A 60 4.33 -3.17 -0.20
C TRP A 60 4.10 -3.58 1.25
N VAL A 61 3.31 -4.64 1.48
CA VAL A 61 3.05 -5.16 2.83
C VAL A 61 4.33 -5.71 3.46
N ILE A 62 5.14 -6.47 2.72
CA ILE A 62 6.41 -7.01 3.22
C ILE A 62 7.32 -5.87 3.68
N ARG A 63 7.46 -4.81 2.88
CA ARG A 63 8.29 -3.64 3.23
C ARG A 63 7.72 -2.88 4.43
N LEU A 64 6.40 -2.77 4.55
CA LEU A 64 5.76 -2.16 5.70
C LEU A 64 5.99 -2.96 6.99
N LEU A 65 5.80 -4.29 6.95
CA LEU A 65 6.02 -5.17 8.11
C LEU A 65 7.47 -5.15 8.56
N ARG A 66 8.42 -5.15 7.62
CA ARG A 66 9.85 -4.96 7.92
C ARG A 66 10.12 -3.62 8.57
N HIS A 67 9.44 -2.55 8.14
CA HIS A 67 9.56 -1.25 8.77
C HIS A 67 9.09 -1.28 10.24
N PHE A 68 8.01 -2.02 10.54
CA PHE A 68 7.55 -2.24 11.91
C PHE A 68 8.38 -3.27 12.70
N GLY A 69 9.48 -3.78 12.14
CA GLY A 69 10.44 -4.64 12.82
C GLY A 69 10.16 -6.14 12.69
N SER A 70 9.28 -6.57 11.78
CA SER A 70 9.14 -7.99 11.48
C SER A 70 10.45 -8.56 10.90
N THR A 71 10.89 -9.68 11.46
CA THR A 71 12.08 -10.43 11.02
C THR A 71 11.72 -11.70 10.25
N GLU A 72 10.43 -11.93 9.98
CA GLU A 72 9.95 -13.12 9.28
C GLU A 72 10.35 -13.10 7.79
N ASP A 73 10.64 -14.27 7.22
CA ASP A 73 10.93 -14.44 5.79
C ASP A 73 9.61 -14.56 5.00
N ILE A 74 8.86 -13.47 4.93
CA ILE A 74 7.59 -13.39 4.20
C ILE A 74 7.89 -13.17 2.71
N LYS A 75 7.32 -14.00 1.83
CA LYS A 75 7.43 -13.84 0.38
C LYS A 75 6.10 -13.37 -0.20
N GLN A 76 6.15 -12.76 -1.38
CA GLN A 76 4.95 -12.22 -2.03
C GLN A 76 3.86 -13.30 -2.23
N GLY A 77 4.25 -14.53 -2.55
CA GLY A 77 3.31 -15.65 -2.72
C GLY A 77 2.64 -16.15 -1.43
N ASP A 78 3.14 -15.72 -0.26
CA ASP A 78 2.58 -16.08 1.05
C ASP A 78 1.51 -15.09 1.51
N ILE A 79 1.32 -13.99 0.76
CA ILE A 79 0.35 -12.94 1.06
C ILE A 79 -0.85 -13.09 0.15
N SER A 80 -2.02 -13.21 0.76
CA SER A 80 -3.29 -13.10 0.08
C SER A 80 -4.00 -11.82 0.52
N TYR A 81 -4.89 -11.29 -0.32
CA TYR A 81 -5.66 -10.11 0.02
C TYR A 81 -7.10 -10.18 -0.49
N SER A 82 -7.97 -9.41 0.16
CA SER A 82 -9.34 -9.20 -0.25
C SER A 82 -9.76 -7.75 -0.04
N VAL A 83 -10.68 -7.28 -0.86
CA VAL A 83 -11.35 -5.99 -0.72
C VAL A 83 -12.79 -6.27 -0.36
N ASP A 84 -13.25 -5.79 0.79
CA ASP A 84 -14.66 -5.97 1.20
C ASP A 84 -15.57 -4.85 0.63
N GLU A 85 -16.88 -5.05 0.77
CA GLU A 85 -17.89 -4.10 0.27
C GLU A 85 -17.80 -2.71 0.93
N ASP A 86 -17.25 -2.66 2.15
CA ASP A 86 -16.98 -1.42 2.88
C ASP A 86 -15.70 -0.73 2.41
N LYS A 87 -15.06 -1.24 1.35
CA LYS A 87 -13.77 -0.80 0.83
C LYS A 87 -12.69 -0.86 1.90
N LYS A 88 -12.61 -1.96 2.64
CA LYS A 88 -11.43 -2.28 3.45
C LYS A 88 -10.57 -3.27 2.68
N LEU A 89 -9.29 -2.98 2.62
CA LEU A 89 -8.29 -3.87 2.04
C LEU A 89 -7.67 -4.68 3.17
N ARG A 90 -7.82 -6.00 3.12
CA ARG A 90 -7.26 -6.91 4.11
C ARG A 90 -6.20 -7.77 3.47
N PHE A 91 -5.04 -7.83 4.09
CA PHE A 91 -3.95 -8.74 3.77
C PHE A 91 -3.87 -9.80 4.86
N PHE A 92 -3.64 -11.04 4.47
CA PHE A 92 -3.54 -12.16 5.37
C PHE A 92 -2.46 -13.14 4.89
N GLY A 93 -1.76 -13.74 5.86
CA GLY A 93 -0.71 -14.72 5.65
C GLY A 93 -0.24 -15.25 7.01
N GLU A 94 0.89 -15.96 7.04
CA GLU A 94 1.46 -16.48 8.31
C GLU A 94 1.85 -15.35 9.29
N PHE A 95 2.08 -14.14 8.77
CA PHE A 95 2.34 -12.93 9.56
C PHE A 95 1.08 -12.40 10.29
N GLY A 96 -0.08 -13.03 10.15
CA GLY A 96 -1.35 -12.54 10.67
C GLY A 96 -2.13 -11.71 9.67
N THR A 97 -2.91 -10.75 10.15
CA THR A 97 -3.82 -9.94 9.33
C THR A 97 -3.49 -8.45 9.42
N LEU A 98 -3.34 -7.79 8.27
CA LEU A 98 -3.23 -6.34 8.15
C LEU A 98 -4.48 -5.81 7.44
N THR A 99 -5.23 -4.92 8.09
CA THR A 99 -6.42 -4.28 7.53
C THR A 99 -6.20 -2.79 7.35
N LEU A 100 -6.50 -2.28 6.16
CA LEU A 100 -6.44 -0.87 5.79
C LEU A 100 -7.82 -0.40 5.33
N ASP A 101 -8.17 0.84 5.67
CA ASP A 101 -9.39 1.48 5.16
C ASP A 101 -9.11 2.83 4.48
N LYS A 102 -10.15 3.34 3.81
CA LYS A 102 -10.10 4.62 3.09
C LYS A 102 -9.86 5.85 3.99
N ASP A 103 -10.11 5.71 5.29
CA ASP A 103 -9.93 6.78 6.27
C ASP A 103 -8.49 6.77 6.82
N SER A 104 -7.61 5.98 6.17
CA SER A 104 -6.19 5.79 6.51
C SER A 104 -5.99 5.16 7.88
N ASN A 105 -6.95 4.37 8.35
CA ASN A 105 -6.73 3.54 9.53
C ASN A 105 -5.95 2.27 9.13
N LEU A 106 -5.04 1.88 10.02
CA LEU A 106 -4.28 0.65 9.92
C LEU A 106 -4.52 -0.17 11.19
N LEU A 107 -4.94 -1.43 11.01
CA LEU A 107 -5.08 -2.41 12.08
C LEU A 107 -4.23 -3.64 11.74
N TYR A 108 -3.38 -4.04 12.68
CA TYR A 108 -2.59 -5.26 12.58
C TYR A 108 -2.97 -6.22 13.71
N GLU A 109 -3.31 -7.45 13.34
CA GLU A 109 -3.70 -8.53 14.24
C GLU A 109 -2.75 -9.71 14.03
N SER A 110 -1.81 -9.88 14.96
CA SER A 110 -0.95 -11.08 14.99
C SER A 110 -1.74 -12.26 15.53
N GLU A 111 -1.63 -13.42 14.90
CA GLU A 111 -2.11 -14.65 15.53
C GLU A 111 -1.26 -14.92 16.78
N SER A 112 -1.86 -14.76 17.96
CA SER A 112 -1.17 -15.03 19.22
C SER A 112 -0.90 -16.53 19.30
N THR A 113 0.38 -16.91 19.21
CA THR A 113 0.82 -18.29 19.48
C THR A 113 0.84 -18.56 20.98
#